data_AF-A0A3D4PI04-F1
#
_entry.id   AF-A0A3D4PI04-F1
#
_cell.length_a   1.000
_cell.length_b   1.000
_cell.length_c   1.000
_cell.angle_alpha   90.00
_cell.angle_beta   90.00
_cell.angle_gamma   90.00
#
_symmetry.space_group_name_H-M   'P 1'
#
loop_
_entity.id
_entity.type
_entity.pdbx_description
1 polymer ?
#
loop_
_entity_poly.entity_id
_entity_poly.type
_entity_poly.pdbx_seq_one_letter_code
_entity_poly.pdbx_strand_id
1 'polypeptide(L)'
;MIAGIALGGNLGDTAQIIQAVIEQLDAYESISVLKLSSLYETTPMGAEAGSRFLNGAVLIETSLQPIELLDVCQEIEAGCGRTREIHWGPRTIDLDLVFCDQIVLQSERLVLPHPACWYRRFVLDPLCDVAGEYVHPVFGKTFAELRVRLLVRPLSVDMSRLDISRQEVLLETLGKEFDDDQLELITEGECRSYVATWVLLEHENEPGVRDAGGVTEQELSGAFEVSMFDVIQAGLDEPKLVG
;
A
#
# COMPACT_ATOMS: atom_id res chain seq x y z
N MET A 1 16.39 9.37 -11.23
CA MET A 1 15.44 8.31 -10.88
C MET A 1 14.13 8.96 -10.50
N ILE A 2 13.02 8.45 -11.01
CA ILE A 2 11.67 8.87 -10.59
C ILE A 2 11.26 8.02 -9.40
N ALA A 3 10.72 8.64 -8.36
CA ALA A 3 10.22 7.92 -7.19
C ALA A 3 8.86 8.46 -6.75
N GLY A 4 8.01 7.57 -6.24
CA GLY A 4 6.75 7.92 -5.60
C GLY A 4 6.83 7.66 -4.11
N ILE A 5 6.47 8.65 -3.31
CA ILE A 5 6.44 8.57 -1.85
C ILE A 5 5.00 8.80 -1.41
N ALA A 6 4.45 7.88 -0.61
CA ALA A 6 3.18 8.07 0.07
C ALA A 6 3.40 8.80 1.39
N LEU A 7 2.51 9.74 1.70
CA LEU A 7 2.54 10.59 2.88
C LEU A 7 1.30 10.29 3.71
N GLY A 8 1.43 10.12 5.02
CA GLY A 8 0.28 9.82 5.88
C GLY A 8 0.46 10.26 7.32
N GLY A 9 -0.54 10.93 7.90
CA GLY A 9 -0.50 11.37 9.29
C GLY A 9 -1.88 11.63 9.88
N ASN A 10 -1.96 11.71 11.20
CA ASN A 10 -3.22 12.02 11.89
C ASN A 10 -3.05 12.80 13.22
N LEU A 11 -1.83 13.19 13.56
CA LEU A 11 -1.53 14.04 14.71
C LEU A 11 -1.13 15.46 14.30
N GLY A 12 -1.68 16.45 15.01
CA GLY A 12 -1.41 17.86 14.76
C GLY A 12 -2.12 18.40 13.53
N ASP A 13 -1.59 19.47 12.96
CA ASP A 13 -2.07 20.00 11.67
C ASP A 13 -1.40 19.24 10.53
N THR A 14 -1.91 18.04 10.24
CA THR A 14 -1.29 17.13 9.27
C THR A 14 -1.17 17.75 7.87
N ALA A 15 -2.10 18.62 7.46
CA ALA A 15 -1.99 19.31 6.17
C ALA A 15 -0.79 20.26 6.13
N GLN A 16 -0.57 21.05 7.19
CA GLN A 16 0.63 21.89 7.30
C GLN A 16 1.91 21.06 7.41
N ILE A 17 1.87 19.93 8.12
CA ILE A 17 3.02 19.02 8.24
C ILE A 17 3.38 18.43 6.87
N ILE A 18 2.40 17.95 6.10
CA ILE A 18 2.62 17.44 4.74
C ILE A 18 3.25 18.53 3.86
N GLN A 19 2.74 19.76 3.91
CA GLN A 19 3.32 20.87 3.16
C GLN A 19 4.78 21.15 3.56
N ALA A 20 5.08 21.16 4.86
CA ALA A 20 6.43 21.34 5.35
C ALA A 20 7.38 20.18 4.98
N VAL A 21 6.87 18.94 4.88
CA VAL A 21 7.62 17.79 4.40
C VAL A 21 7.98 17.95 2.92
N ILE A 22 7.03 18.39 2.09
CA ILE A 22 7.26 18.64 0.68
C ILE A 22 8.34 19.71 0.48
N GLU A 23 8.25 20.81 1.23
CA GLU A 23 9.26 21.88 1.21
C GLU A 23 10.64 21.39 1.65
N GLN A 24 10.71 20.52 2.66
CA GLN A 24 11.96 19.90 3.09
C GLN A 24 12.54 18.97 2.03
N LEU A 25 11.72 18.16 1.37
CA LEU A 25 12.18 17.29 0.27
C LEU A 25 12.78 18.10 -0.88
N ASP A 26 12.09 19.17 -1.31
CA ASP A 26 12.54 20.03 -2.42
C ASP A 26 13.75 20.91 -2.04
N ALA A 27 14.09 21.01 -0.75
CA ALA A 27 15.28 21.72 -0.29
C ALA A 27 16.58 20.92 -0.46
N TYR A 28 16.51 19.59 -0.67
CA TYR A 28 17.68 18.78 -0.98
C TYR A 28 18.10 18.98 -2.44
N GLU A 29 19.36 19.38 -2.69
CA GLU A 29 19.88 19.56 -4.07
C GLU A 29 19.74 18.29 -4.94
N SER A 30 19.71 17.12 -4.30
CA SER A 30 19.58 15.82 -4.97
C SER A 30 18.14 15.41 -5.26
N ILE A 31 17.12 16.19 -4.87
CA ILE A 31 15.69 15.89 -5.02
C ILE A 31 14.98 17.07 -5.68
N SER A 32 14.07 16.78 -6.61
CA SER A 32 13.14 17.75 -7.17
C SER A 32 11.72 17.21 -7.09
N VAL A 33 10.82 17.96 -6.48
CA VAL A 33 9.40 17.63 -6.42
C VAL A 33 8.74 17.93 -7.76
N LEU A 34 8.22 16.90 -8.42
CA LEU A 34 7.61 17.02 -9.74
C LEU A 34 6.10 17.25 -9.66
N LYS A 35 5.41 16.51 -8.78
CA LYS A 35 3.95 16.56 -8.64
C LYS A 35 3.53 16.21 -7.22
N LEU A 36 2.40 16.78 -6.82
CA LEU A 36 1.70 16.50 -5.57
C LEU A 36 0.30 15.99 -5.89
N SER A 37 -0.15 14.99 -5.16
CA SER A 37 -1.54 14.55 -5.22
C SER A 37 -2.43 15.53 -4.47
N SER A 38 -3.74 15.35 -4.61
CA SER A 38 -4.67 15.86 -3.61
C SER A 38 -4.51 15.13 -2.27
N LEU A 39 -5.10 15.70 -1.22
CA LEU A 39 -5.19 15.10 0.11
C LEU A 39 -6.47 14.28 0.25
N TYR A 40 -6.32 13.10 0.85
CA TYR A 40 -7.40 12.16 1.07
C TYR A 40 -7.52 11.82 2.55
N GLU A 41 -8.73 11.97 3.07
CA GLU A 41 -9.06 11.62 4.45
C GLU A 41 -9.56 10.17 4.54
N THR A 42 -8.92 9.36 5.38
CA THR A 42 -9.19 7.93 5.48
C THR A 42 -9.49 7.51 6.91
N THR A 43 -10.18 6.37 7.04
CA THR A 43 -10.49 5.81 8.35
C THR A 43 -9.25 5.10 8.89
N PRO A 44 -8.89 5.29 10.18
CA PRO A 44 -7.76 4.60 10.77
C PRO A 44 -7.92 3.08 10.68
N MET A 45 -6.82 2.37 10.39
CA MET A 45 -6.76 0.91 10.56
C MET A 45 -6.38 0.60 12.02
N GLY A 46 -7.22 -0.18 12.70
CA GLY A 46 -7.02 -0.58 14.09
C GLY A 46 -7.69 0.34 15.13
N ALA A 47 -8.10 -0.24 16.26
CA ALA A 47 -8.91 0.44 17.28
C ALA A 47 -8.16 1.57 18.02
N GLU A 48 -6.83 1.54 18.04
CA GLU A 48 -5.98 2.47 18.80
C GLU A 48 -5.44 3.64 17.96
N ALA A 49 -5.76 3.67 16.67
CA ALA A 49 -5.18 4.63 15.73
C ALA A 49 -5.78 6.04 15.84
N GLY A 50 -6.88 6.25 16.57
CA GLY A 50 -7.38 7.57 16.95
C GLY A 50 -8.18 8.31 15.87
N SER A 51 -7.76 9.52 15.51
CA SER A 51 -8.41 10.38 14.50
C SER A 51 -8.22 9.87 13.07
N ARG A 52 -9.03 10.41 12.15
CA ARG A 52 -8.90 10.16 10.70
C ARG A 52 -7.53 10.58 10.20
N PHE A 53 -6.98 9.81 9.26
CA PHE A 53 -5.71 10.10 8.63
C PHE A 53 -5.90 11.03 7.43
N LEU A 54 -4.95 11.93 7.23
CA LEU A 54 -4.75 12.60 5.94
C LEU A 54 -3.61 11.90 5.21
N ASN A 55 -3.86 11.53 3.97
CA ASN A 55 -2.91 10.84 3.11
C ASN A 55 -2.73 11.62 1.81
N GLY A 56 -1.52 11.54 1.26
CA GLY A 56 -1.15 12.12 -0.02
C GLY A 56 -0.03 11.32 -0.67
N ALA A 57 0.39 11.76 -1.84
CA ALA A 57 1.56 11.23 -2.53
C ALA A 57 2.32 12.36 -3.21
N VAL A 58 3.63 12.20 -3.27
CA VAL A 58 4.53 13.07 -4.02
C VAL A 58 5.31 12.24 -5.03
N LEU A 59 5.38 12.76 -6.26
CA LEU A 59 6.26 12.26 -7.30
C LEU A 59 7.50 13.14 -7.33
N ILE A 60 8.67 12.53 -7.24
CA ILE A 60 9.96 13.22 -7.26
C ILE A 60 10.86 12.71 -8.38
N GLU A 61 11.79 13.55 -8.80
CA GLU A 61 13.02 13.15 -9.45
C GLU A 61 14.17 13.25 -8.45
N THR A 62 15.03 12.25 -8.39
CA THR A 62 16.21 12.28 -7.51
C THR A 62 17.43 11.62 -8.13
N SER A 63 18.61 12.05 -7.69
CA SER A 63 19.90 11.39 -7.95
C SER A 63 20.32 10.40 -6.87
N LEU A 64 19.60 10.35 -5.74
CA LEU A 64 19.85 9.42 -4.64
C LEU A 64 19.47 7.99 -5.03
N GLN A 65 20.20 7.02 -4.48
CA GLN A 65 19.80 5.61 -4.54
C GLN A 65 18.64 5.35 -3.57
N PRO A 66 17.85 4.27 -3.75
CA PRO A 66 16.67 4.01 -2.92
C PRO A 66 16.92 3.99 -1.40
N ILE A 67 18.05 3.44 -0.97
CA ILE A 67 18.42 3.39 0.45
C ILE A 67 18.78 4.78 0.99
N GLU A 68 19.46 5.61 0.19
CA GLU A 68 19.79 6.98 0.58
C GLU A 68 18.53 7.86 0.61
N LEU A 69 17.60 7.65 -0.31
CA LEU A 69 16.30 8.31 -0.30
C LEU A 69 15.47 7.89 0.93
N LEU A 70 15.50 6.60 1.30
CA LEU A 70 14.89 6.12 2.54
C LEU A 70 15.48 6.83 3.78
N ASP A 71 16.81 7.00 3.83
CA ASP A 71 17.48 7.72 4.92
C ASP A 71 16.98 9.16 5.03
N VAL A 72 16.83 9.86 3.91
CA VAL A 72 16.25 11.22 3.87
C VAL A 72 14.81 11.24 4.36
N CYS A 73 13.97 10.30 3.91
CA CYS A 73 12.59 10.19 4.38
C CYS A 73 12.51 10.01 5.90
N GLN A 74 13.32 9.10 6.45
CA GLN A 74 13.37 8.83 7.89
C GLN A 74 13.90 10.01 8.71
N GLU A 75 14.85 10.77 8.17
CA GLU A 75 15.35 12.00 8.79
C GLU A 75 14.24 13.06 8.89
N ILE A 76 13.50 13.27 7.80
CA ILE A 76 12.37 14.22 7.78
C ILE A 76 11.27 13.80 8.76
N GLU A 77 10.90 12.52 8.79
CA GLU A 77 9.93 11.98 9.76
C GLU A 77 10.36 12.29 11.20
N ALA A 78 11.63 12.03 11.53
CA ALA A 78 12.17 12.29 12.86
C ALA A 78 12.14 13.79 13.20
N GLY A 79 12.47 14.66 12.24
CA GLY A 79 12.36 16.12 12.36
C GLY A 79 10.93 16.59 12.61
N CYS A 80 9.93 15.89 12.07
CA CYS A 80 8.50 16.13 12.30
C CYS A 80 7.96 15.47 13.58
N GLY A 81 8.82 14.94 14.46
CA GLY A 81 8.43 14.39 15.76
C GLY A 81 7.78 13.01 15.69
N ARG A 82 8.03 12.23 14.64
CA ARG A 82 7.51 10.87 14.51
C ARG A 82 8.08 9.97 15.60
N THR A 83 7.22 9.42 16.45
CA THR A 83 7.56 8.35 17.39
C THR A 83 6.92 7.02 16.94
N ARG A 84 7.63 5.90 17.16
CA ARG A 84 7.20 4.53 16.82
C ARG A 84 6.89 3.74 18.09
N GLU A 85 5.92 4.23 18.87
CA GLU A 85 5.56 3.63 20.17
C GLU A 85 4.51 2.52 20.05
N ILE A 86 3.55 2.66 19.14
CA ILE A 86 2.41 1.74 18.95
C ILE A 86 2.36 1.31 17.48
N HIS A 87 2.27 -0.01 17.24
CA HIS A 87 2.04 -0.54 15.89
C HIS A 87 0.69 -0.05 15.36
N TRP A 88 0.68 0.56 14.18
CA TRP A 88 -0.48 1.27 13.60
C TRP A 88 -1.05 2.42 14.43
N GLY A 89 -0.32 2.90 15.44
CA GLY A 89 -0.77 4.01 16.26
C GLY A 89 -0.81 5.37 15.53
N PRO A 90 -1.27 6.41 16.24
CA PRO A 90 -1.26 7.78 15.76
C PRO A 90 0.16 8.24 15.39
N ARG A 91 0.27 9.09 14.37
CA ARG A 91 1.56 9.61 13.90
C ARG A 91 1.46 11.02 13.36
N THR A 92 2.53 11.79 13.54
CA THR A 92 2.67 13.13 12.95
C THR A 92 2.72 13.01 11.42
N ILE A 93 3.67 12.23 10.91
CA ILE A 93 3.79 11.88 9.50
C ILE A 93 4.57 10.56 9.32
N ASP A 94 4.19 9.80 8.30
CA ASP A 94 4.89 8.67 7.70
C ASP A 94 5.22 9.03 6.24
N LEU A 95 6.42 8.70 5.80
CA LEU A 95 6.90 8.79 4.41
C LEU A 95 7.26 7.38 3.93
N ASP A 96 6.32 6.73 3.25
CA ASP A 96 6.53 5.40 2.68
C ASP A 96 7.05 5.52 1.25
N LEU A 97 8.27 5.05 1.00
CA LEU A 97 8.81 4.96 -0.35
C LEU A 97 8.11 3.83 -1.12
N VAL A 98 7.26 4.21 -2.10
CA VAL A 98 6.39 3.26 -2.81
C VAL A 98 7.07 2.62 -4.00
N PHE A 99 7.79 3.40 -4.80
CA PHE A 99 8.55 2.89 -5.94
C PHE A 99 9.72 3.80 -6.30
N CYS A 100 10.68 3.25 -7.05
CA CYS A 100 11.84 3.93 -7.58
C CYS A 100 12.13 3.39 -8.98
N ASP A 101 11.91 4.17 -10.03
CA ASP A 101 11.92 3.73 -11.44
C ASP A 101 11.23 2.35 -11.57
N GLN A 102 11.88 1.37 -12.19
CA GLN A 102 11.41 -0.02 -12.28
C GLN A 102 12.19 -0.95 -11.34
N ILE A 103 12.76 -0.41 -10.26
CA ILE A 103 13.58 -1.17 -9.32
C ILE A 103 12.68 -2.10 -8.50
N VAL A 104 13.02 -3.39 -8.55
CA VAL A 104 12.56 -4.39 -7.59
C VAL A 104 13.70 -4.62 -6.62
N LEU A 105 13.49 -4.31 -5.34
CA LEU A 105 14.49 -4.40 -4.29
C LEU A 105 13.91 -5.16 -3.10
N GLN A 106 14.70 -6.07 -2.55
CA GLN A 106 14.41 -6.69 -1.27
C GLN A 106 15.69 -6.66 -0.44
N SER A 107 15.58 -6.08 0.75
CA SER A 107 16.66 -5.99 1.72
C SER A 107 16.07 -5.97 3.12
N GLU A 108 16.91 -6.11 4.14
CA GLU A 108 16.49 -5.98 5.54
C GLU A 108 15.91 -4.59 5.86
N ARG A 109 16.28 -3.56 5.08
CA ARG A 109 15.89 -2.16 5.34
C ARG A 109 14.73 -1.67 4.49
N LEU A 110 14.60 -2.19 3.27
CA LEU A 110 13.71 -1.65 2.25
C LEU A 110 13.25 -2.74 1.28
N VAL A 111 11.95 -2.73 0.99
CA VAL A 111 11.31 -3.53 -0.05
C VAL A 111 10.66 -2.58 -1.06
N LEU A 112 10.98 -2.73 -2.34
CA LEU A 112 10.40 -1.97 -3.44
C LEU A 112 9.92 -2.88 -4.58
N PRO A 113 8.78 -2.56 -5.22
CA PRO A 113 7.79 -1.58 -4.78
C PRO A 113 7.23 -1.93 -3.39
N HIS A 114 6.69 -0.94 -2.67
CA HIS A 114 6.21 -1.16 -1.31
C HIS A 114 5.21 -2.32 -1.27
N PRO A 115 5.41 -3.35 -0.42
CA PRO A 115 4.72 -4.63 -0.53
C PRO A 115 3.20 -4.51 -0.32
N ALA A 116 2.76 -3.48 0.39
CA ALA A 116 1.34 -3.23 0.62
C ALA A 116 0.66 -2.23 -0.33
N CYS A 117 1.39 -1.63 -1.28
CA CYS A 117 0.83 -0.55 -2.10
C CYS A 117 -0.31 -1.02 -3.00
N TRP A 118 -0.36 -2.30 -3.37
CA TRP A 118 -1.29 -2.81 -4.37
C TRP A 118 -2.73 -2.98 -3.85
N TYR A 119 -2.95 -3.05 -2.53
CA TYR A 119 -4.28 -3.26 -1.93
C TYR A 119 -4.76 -2.12 -1.03
N ARG A 120 -3.95 -1.08 -0.81
CA ARG A 120 -4.30 0.05 0.06
C ARG A 120 -4.82 1.22 -0.76
N ARG A 121 -6.13 1.50 -0.67
CA ARG A 121 -6.72 2.64 -1.38
C ARG A 121 -6.18 3.99 -0.92
N PHE A 122 -5.87 4.15 0.36
CA PHE A 122 -5.22 5.38 0.86
C PHE A 122 -3.82 5.63 0.30
N VAL A 123 -3.19 4.63 -0.33
CA VAL A 123 -1.93 4.77 -1.07
C VAL A 123 -2.21 4.95 -2.57
N LEU A 124 -3.05 4.09 -3.14
CA LEU A 124 -3.32 4.07 -4.59
C LEU A 124 -4.09 5.29 -5.08
N ASP A 125 -5.06 5.80 -4.32
CA ASP A 125 -5.85 6.97 -4.72
C ASP A 125 -4.93 8.20 -4.89
N PRO A 126 -4.13 8.61 -3.90
CA PRO A 126 -3.13 9.67 -4.09
C PRO A 126 -2.10 9.38 -5.19
N LEU A 127 -1.57 8.15 -5.26
CA LEU A 127 -0.59 7.80 -6.30
C LEU A 127 -1.16 7.91 -7.70
N CYS A 128 -2.46 7.64 -7.89
CA CYS A 128 -3.09 7.76 -9.20
C CYS A 128 -3.13 9.22 -9.69
N ASP A 129 -3.23 10.20 -8.79
CA ASP A 129 -3.21 11.62 -9.16
C ASP A 129 -1.87 12.02 -9.79
N VAL A 130 -0.77 11.43 -9.33
CA VAL A 130 0.59 11.82 -9.75
C VAL A 130 1.25 10.85 -10.74
N ALA A 131 0.92 9.56 -10.63
CA ALA A 131 1.60 8.44 -11.27
C ALA A 131 0.66 7.28 -11.65
N GLY A 132 -0.61 7.54 -12.00
CA GLY A 132 -1.59 6.49 -12.34
C GLY A 132 -1.15 5.52 -13.45
N GLU A 133 -0.36 6.00 -14.42
CA GLU A 133 0.17 5.20 -15.54
C GLU A 133 1.44 4.41 -15.20
N TYR A 134 1.98 4.55 -13.98
CA TYR A 134 3.14 3.78 -13.54
C TYR A 134 2.80 2.27 -13.55
N VAL A 135 3.56 1.50 -14.32
CA VAL A 135 3.42 0.04 -14.37
C VAL A 135 4.20 -0.57 -13.22
N HIS A 136 3.49 -1.25 -12.31
CA HIS A 136 4.08 -1.97 -11.20
C HIS A 136 4.94 -3.14 -11.72
N PRO A 137 6.27 -3.19 -11.45
CA PRO A 137 7.19 -4.14 -12.09
C PRO A 137 6.89 -5.61 -11.74
N VAL A 138 6.34 -5.87 -10.55
CA VAL A 138 5.91 -7.22 -10.14
C VAL A 138 4.58 -7.65 -10.77
N PHE A 139 3.53 -6.81 -10.67
CA PHE A 139 2.20 -7.19 -11.15
C PHE A 139 1.97 -6.98 -12.66
N GLY A 140 2.82 -6.18 -13.32
CA GLY A 140 2.62 -5.81 -14.72
C GLY A 140 1.34 -5.01 -14.98
N LYS A 141 0.85 -4.31 -13.95
CA LYS A 141 -0.38 -3.51 -13.96
C LYS A 141 -0.09 -2.07 -13.60
N THR A 142 -0.83 -1.14 -14.19
CA THR A 142 -0.71 0.26 -13.79
C THR A 142 -1.29 0.48 -12.40
N PHE A 143 -0.87 1.54 -11.69
CA PHE A 143 -1.54 1.92 -10.44
C PHE A 143 -3.03 2.21 -10.66
N ALA A 144 -3.42 2.79 -11.80
CA ALA A 144 -4.83 2.97 -12.14
C ALA A 144 -5.59 1.63 -12.25
N GLU A 145 -5.02 0.62 -12.90
CA GLU A 145 -5.61 -0.73 -12.97
C GLU A 145 -5.70 -1.38 -11.58
N LEU A 146 -4.62 -1.28 -10.78
CA LEU A 146 -4.58 -1.80 -9.41
C LEU A 146 -5.58 -1.09 -8.48
N ARG A 147 -5.88 0.18 -8.74
CA ARG A 147 -6.91 0.94 -8.02
C ARG A 147 -8.31 0.52 -8.43
N VAL A 148 -8.59 0.43 -9.74
CA VAL A 148 -9.94 0.16 -10.26
C VAL A 148 -10.51 -1.16 -9.72
N ARG A 149 -9.69 -2.19 -9.54
CA ARG A 149 -10.13 -3.46 -8.94
C ARG A 149 -10.67 -3.30 -7.51
N LEU A 150 -10.19 -2.31 -6.76
CA LEU A 150 -10.61 -2.01 -5.39
C LEU A 150 -11.84 -1.10 -5.33
N LEU A 151 -12.33 -0.59 -6.47
CA LEU A 151 -13.53 0.25 -6.54
C LEU A 151 -14.80 -0.57 -6.80
N VAL A 152 -14.67 -1.82 -7.24
CA VAL A 152 -15.81 -2.71 -7.49
C VAL A 152 -16.45 -3.11 -6.16
N ARG A 153 -17.78 -3.09 -6.11
CA ARG A 153 -18.59 -3.50 -4.95
C ARG A 153 -19.69 -4.47 -5.38
N PRO A 154 -19.93 -5.57 -4.63
CA PRO A 154 -19.10 -6.06 -3.51
C PRO A 154 -17.64 -6.36 -3.93
N LEU A 155 -16.70 -6.24 -2.99
CA LEU A 155 -15.28 -6.47 -3.25
C LEU A 155 -15.03 -7.97 -3.45
N SER A 156 -14.55 -8.37 -4.64
CA SER A 156 -14.33 -9.77 -4.95
C SER A 156 -13.07 -10.33 -4.27
N VAL A 157 -13.25 -11.36 -3.47
CA VAL A 157 -12.21 -12.12 -2.74
C VAL A 157 -12.16 -13.53 -3.33
N ASP A 158 -11.08 -13.81 -4.06
CA ASP A 158 -10.92 -15.10 -4.74
C ASP A 158 -10.12 -16.09 -3.88
N MET A 159 -10.80 -17.18 -3.52
CA MET A 159 -10.30 -18.29 -2.72
C MET A 159 -10.32 -19.60 -3.52
N SER A 160 -10.61 -19.57 -4.82
CA SER A 160 -10.75 -20.75 -5.68
C SER A 160 -9.48 -21.60 -5.77
N ARG A 161 -8.33 -21.00 -5.44
CA ARG A 161 -7.02 -21.66 -5.39
C ARG A 161 -6.70 -22.35 -4.06
N LEU A 162 -7.50 -22.11 -3.02
CA LEU A 162 -7.32 -22.76 -1.72
C LEU A 162 -7.94 -24.15 -1.72
N ASP A 163 -7.41 -25.04 -0.89
CA ASP A 163 -8.07 -26.30 -0.59
C ASP A 163 -9.40 -26.05 0.13
N ILE A 164 -10.32 -27.02 0.00
CA ILE A 164 -11.69 -26.94 0.52
C ILE A 164 -11.72 -26.64 2.02
N SER A 165 -10.82 -27.23 2.81
CA SER A 165 -10.84 -27.05 4.27
C SER A 165 -10.50 -25.62 4.67
N ARG A 166 -9.56 -24.98 3.96
CA ARG A 166 -9.25 -23.56 4.15
C ARG A 166 -10.38 -22.66 3.66
N GLN A 167 -10.99 -22.98 2.51
CA GLN A 167 -12.14 -22.22 2.02
C GLN A 167 -13.27 -22.21 3.08
N GLU A 168 -13.60 -23.35 3.67
CA GLU A 168 -14.64 -23.45 4.72
C GLU A 168 -14.35 -22.55 5.93
N VAL A 169 -13.11 -22.58 6.44
CA VAL A 169 -12.69 -21.74 7.58
C VAL A 169 -12.79 -20.24 7.23
N LEU A 170 -12.36 -19.86 6.03
CA LEU A 170 -12.37 -18.46 5.62
C LEU A 170 -13.79 -17.97 5.33
N LEU A 171 -14.65 -18.79 4.73
CA LEU A 171 -16.07 -18.46 4.54
C LEU A 171 -16.74 -18.18 5.89
N GLU A 172 -16.50 -19.02 6.89
CA GLU A 172 -17.05 -18.82 8.23
C GLU A 172 -16.49 -17.55 8.90
N THR A 173 -15.19 -17.29 8.75
CA THR A 173 -14.55 -16.16 9.45
C THR A 173 -14.89 -14.84 8.75
N LEU A 174 -14.83 -14.77 7.42
CA LEU A 174 -15.17 -13.57 6.65
C LEU A 174 -16.66 -13.23 6.78
N GLY A 175 -17.55 -14.23 6.76
CA GLY A 175 -18.99 -14.00 6.91
C GLY A 175 -19.42 -13.55 8.32
N LYS A 176 -18.53 -13.63 9.33
CA LYS A 176 -18.77 -13.06 10.66
C LYS A 176 -18.33 -11.59 10.77
N GLU A 177 -17.34 -11.21 9.98
CA GLU A 177 -16.68 -9.90 10.07
C GLU A 177 -17.17 -8.90 9.01
N PHE A 178 -17.65 -9.39 7.86
CA PHE A 178 -18.09 -8.57 6.73
C PHE A 178 -19.52 -8.95 6.30
N ASP A 179 -20.29 -7.93 5.93
CA ASP A 179 -21.64 -8.10 5.41
C ASP A 179 -21.63 -8.65 3.96
N ASP A 180 -22.69 -9.37 3.58
CA ASP A 180 -22.84 -9.98 2.23
C ASP A 180 -22.81 -8.95 1.08
N ASP A 181 -23.09 -7.68 1.35
CA ASP A 181 -23.01 -6.60 0.36
C ASP A 181 -21.61 -5.96 0.26
N GLN A 182 -20.71 -6.27 1.20
CA GLN A 182 -19.33 -5.81 1.19
C GLN A 182 -18.43 -6.72 0.36
N LEU A 183 -18.62 -8.05 0.43
CA LEU A 183 -17.72 -9.03 -0.18
C LEU A 183 -18.43 -9.99 -1.14
N GLU A 184 -17.77 -10.29 -2.25
CA GLU A 184 -18.12 -11.41 -3.13
C GLU A 184 -17.04 -12.48 -2.96
N LEU A 185 -17.40 -13.60 -2.34
CA LEU A 185 -16.47 -14.70 -2.07
C LEU A 185 -16.51 -15.70 -3.24
N ILE A 186 -15.39 -15.87 -3.94
CA ILE A 186 -15.27 -16.77 -5.10
C ILE A 186 -14.54 -18.04 -4.68
N THR A 187 -15.21 -19.19 -4.74
CA THR A 187 -14.69 -20.50 -4.33
C THR A 187 -14.41 -21.44 -5.49
N GLU A 188 -14.92 -21.14 -6.69
CA GLU A 188 -14.79 -21.98 -7.88
C GLU A 188 -14.58 -21.13 -9.14
N GLY A 189 -13.89 -21.69 -10.14
CA GLY A 189 -13.68 -21.07 -11.46
C GLY A 189 -12.26 -20.56 -11.72
N GLU A 190 -12.07 -19.85 -12.83
CA GLU A 190 -10.80 -19.17 -13.13
C GLU A 190 -10.60 -17.98 -12.21
N CYS A 191 -9.39 -17.84 -11.64
CA CYS A 191 -9.04 -16.77 -10.68
C CYS A 191 -9.34 -15.38 -11.25
N ARG A 192 -10.25 -14.62 -10.63
CA ARG A 192 -10.77 -13.34 -11.14
C ARG A 192 -10.26 -12.10 -10.41
N SER A 193 -9.72 -12.25 -9.21
CA SER A 193 -9.29 -11.13 -8.37
C SER A 193 -8.04 -11.50 -7.59
N TYR A 194 -7.03 -10.63 -7.61
CA TYR A 194 -5.80 -10.83 -6.85
C TYR A 194 -5.85 -10.22 -5.44
N VAL A 195 -6.97 -9.58 -5.05
CA VAL A 195 -7.01 -8.74 -3.83
C VAL A 195 -6.62 -9.52 -2.59
N ALA A 196 -7.07 -10.77 -2.43
CA ALA A 196 -6.76 -11.60 -1.27
C ALA A 196 -5.92 -12.84 -1.61
N THR A 197 -6.00 -13.35 -2.84
CA THR A 197 -5.36 -14.61 -3.24
C THR A 197 -3.84 -14.57 -3.08
N TRP A 198 -3.21 -13.40 -3.17
CA TRP A 198 -1.76 -13.28 -2.99
C TRP A 198 -1.33 -13.53 -1.54
N VAL A 199 -2.01 -12.94 -0.55
CA VAL A 199 -1.78 -13.18 0.90
C VAL A 199 -1.99 -14.66 1.25
N LEU A 200 -2.95 -15.29 0.59
CA LEU A 200 -3.33 -16.67 0.83
C LEU A 200 -2.34 -17.70 0.25
N LEU A 201 -1.53 -17.29 -0.73
CA LEU A 201 -0.52 -18.14 -1.38
C LEU A 201 0.87 -18.04 -0.75
N GLU A 202 1.13 -17.09 0.17
CA GLU A 202 2.41 -16.94 0.88
C GLU A 202 2.70 -18.09 1.88
N HIS A 203 1.80 -19.06 2.03
CA HIS A 203 1.98 -20.23 2.89
C HIS A 203 2.15 -21.55 2.13
N GLU A 204 2.28 -21.53 0.80
CA GLU A 204 2.50 -22.72 -0.03
C GLU A 204 3.76 -22.62 -0.87
N ASN A 205 4.84 -23.23 -0.37
CA ASN A 205 6.05 -23.57 -1.12
C ASN A 205 5.71 -24.51 -2.29
N GLU A 206 5.14 -24.06 -3.41
CA GLU A 206 5.04 -24.89 -4.63
C GLU A 206 5.02 -24.18 -6.00
N PRO A 207 5.55 -24.87 -7.06
CA PRO A 207 6.01 -24.27 -8.30
C PRO A 207 4.90 -24.22 -9.36
N GLY A 208 4.47 -23.02 -9.75
CA GLY A 208 3.48 -22.90 -10.84
C GLY A 208 2.87 -21.51 -11.04
N VAL A 209 3.03 -20.59 -10.09
CA VAL A 209 2.69 -19.16 -10.28
C VAL A 209 3.82 -18.47 -11.07
N ARG A 210 4.04 -18.94 -12.29
CA ARG A 210 4.92 -18.32 -13.28
C ARG A 210 4.07 -18.00 -14.50
N ASP A 211 3.37 -16.87 -14.48
CA ASP A 211 2.97 -16.18 -15.72
C ASP A 211 2.45 -14.73 -15.55
N ALA A 212 2.80 -14.07 -14.45
CA ALA A 212 2.89 -12.61 -14.42
C ALA A 212 4.25 -12.28 -13.79
N GLY A 213 5.24 -11.90 -14.61
CA GLY A 213 6.54 -11.36 -14.22
C GLY A 213 7.11 -11.89 -12.91
N GLY A 214 7.78 -13.04 -12.99
CA GLY A 214 8.21 -13.84 -11.83
C GLY A 214 8.87 -13.04 -10.71
N VAL A 215 8.22 -13.08 -9.54
CA VAL A 215 8.82 -12.90 -8.22
C VAL A 215 8.48 -14.17 -7.45
N THR A 216 9.52 -14.87 -7.01
CA THR A 216 9.43 -16.13 -6.27
C THR A 216 9.05 -15.89 -4.82
N GLU A 217 8.50 -16.90 -4.17
CA GLU A 217 8.06 -16.88 -2.76
C GLU A 217 9.18 -16.49 -1.78
N GLN A 218 10.44 -16.84 -2.11
CA GLN A 218 11.63 -16.38 -1.38
C GLN A 218 11.91 -14.88 -1.52
N GLU A 219 11.43 -14.24 -2.59
CA GLU A 219 11.64 -12.82 -2.86
C GLU A 219 10.62 -11.90 -2.15
N LEU A 220 9.64 -12.49 -1.44
CA LEU A 220 8.56 -11.76 -0.76
C LEU A 220 8.43 -12.10 0.73
N SER A 221 8.96 -13.25 1.17
CA SER A 221 8.89 -13.77 2.55
C SER A 221 9.67 -12.97 3.62
N GLY A 222 10.06 -11.73 3.32
CA GLY A 222 11.07 -10.99 4.09
C GLY A 222 10.57 -10.11 5.24
N ALA A 223 9.30 -9.67 5.28
CA ALA A 223 8.96 -8.62 6.28
C ALA A 223 7.51 -8.43 6.73
N PHE A 224 6.48 -9.11 6.19
CA PHE A 224 5.11 -8.78 6.59
C PHE A 224 4.19 -10.01 6.62
N GLU A 225 3.91 -10.54 7.82
CA GLU A 225 2.68 -11.31 8.02
C GLU A 225 1.51 -10.31 7.96
N VAL A 226 0.91 -10.15 6.77
CA VAL A 226 -0.33 -9.37 6.62
C VAL A 226 -1.49 -10.33 6.67
N SER A 227 -2.47 -10.10 7.54
CA SER A 227 -3.65 -10.95 7.54
C SER A 227 -4.55 -10.63 6.35
N MET A 228 -5.27 -11.63 5.85
CA MET A 228 -6.27 -11.41 4.80
C MET A 228 -7.33 -10.37 5.23
N PHE A 229 -7.65 -10.30 6.52
CA PHE A 229 -8.55 -9.29 7.07
C PHE A 229 -8.05 -7.87 6.83
N ASP A 230 -6.76 -7.62 7.09
CA ASP A 230 -6.17 -6.29 6.89
C ASP A 230 -6.19 -5.88 5.41
N VAL A 231 -5.95 -6.84 4.52
CA VAL A 231 -5.98 -6.60 3.07
C VAL A 231 -7.38 -6.29 2.58
N ILE A 232 -8.37 -7.06 3.03
CA ILE A 232 -9.78 -6.81 2.71
C ILE A 232 -10.23 -5.46 3.29
N GLN A 233 -9.95 -5.20 4.57
CA GLN A 233 -10.30 -3.96 5.25
C GLN A 233 -9.69 -2.73 4.56
N ALA A 234 -8.42 -2.82 4.14
CA ALA A 234 -7.74 -1.75 3.40
C ALA A 234 -8.29 -1.57 1.97
N GLY A 235 -8.74 -2.66 1.32
CA GLY A 235 -9.39 -2.61 0.02
C GLY A 235 -10.82 -2.06 0.06
N LEU A 236 -11.51 -2.26 1.19
CA LEU A 236 -12.83 -1.71 1.45
C LEU A 236 -12.80 -0.24 1.83
N ASP A 237 -11.66 0.31 2.27
CA ASP A 237 -11.53 1.71 2.64
C ASP A 237 -12.01 2.66 1.53
N GLU A 238 -12.57 3.79 1.94
CA GLU A 238 -13.09 4.82 1.06
C GLU A 238 -12.43 6.17 1.35
N PRO A 239 -11.19 6.38 0.86
CA PRO A 239 -10.52 7.67 0.92
C PRO A 239 -11.41 8.78 0.37
N LYS A 240 -11.61 9.83 1.17
CA LYS A 240 -12.41 11.00 0.79
C LYS A 240 -11.49 12.12 0.38
N LEU A 241 -11.66 12.63 -0.83
CA LEU A 241 -10.95 13.82 -1.30
C LEU A 241 -11.29 15.03 -0.42
N VAL A 242 -10.28 15.70 0.14
CA VAL A 242 -10.47 16.84 1.06
C VAL A 242 -9.67 18.10 0.70
N GLY A 243 -8.81 18.05 -0.33
CA GLY A 243 -8.02 19.20 -0.78
C GLY A 243 -7.23 18.91 -2.03
#